data_AF-A0A2V5JDQ7-F1
#
_entry.id   AF-A0A2V5JDQ7-F1
#
_cell.length_a   1.000
_cell.length_b   1.000
_cell.length_c   1.000
_cell.angle_alpha   90.00
_cell.angle_beta   90.00
_cell.angle_gamma   90.00
#
_symmetry.space_group_name_H-M   'P 1'
#
loop_
_entity.id
_entity.type
_entity.pdbx_description
1 polymer ?
#
loop_
_entity_poly.entity_id
_entity_poly.type
_entity_poly.pdbx_seq_one_letter_code
_entity_poly.pdbx_strand_id
1 'polypeptide(L)' 'MTSTTVSQSPKTTSSTAAHQHEWHLESAHNTSQGRVIYLKCLTGCGARRIDLVGANPTLRQELHTTTGRGK' A
#
# COMPACT_ATOMS: atom_id res chain seq x y z
N MET A 1 30.83 2.37 12.72
CA MET A 1 29.61 2.44 11.91
C MET A 1 28.70 1.30 12.35
N THR A 2 27.70 1.57 13.18
CA THR A 2 26.74 0.55 13.66
C THR A 2 25.40 0.79 12.98
N SER A 3 25.09 -0.01 11.97
CA SER A 3 23.77 -0.04 11.35
C SER A 3 22.91 -1.03 12.11
N THR A 4 21.98 -0.53 12.93
CA THR A 4 21.02 -1.37 13.65
C THR A 4 19.97 -1.89 12.68
N THR A 5 20.13 -3.14 12.23
CA THR A 5 19.12 -3.84 11.44
C THR A 5 17.96 -4.25 12.35
N VAL A 6 16.87 -3.48 12.32
CA VAL A 6 15.60 -3.88 12.94
C VAL A 6 14.91 -4.91 12.03
N SER A 7 15.01 -6.18 12.42
CA SER A 7 14.27 -7.28 11.78
C SER A 7 12.83 -7.26 12.31
N GLN A 8 11.95 -6.49 11.65
CA GLN A 8 10.52 -6.49 11.96
C GLN A 8 9.87 -7.69 11.28
N SER A 9 9.74 -8.80 12.00
CA SER A 9 8.86 -9.91 11.63
C SER A 9 7.40 -9.44 11.71
N PRO A 10 6.60 -9.50 10.61
CA PRO A 10 5.20 -9.12 10.69
C PRO A 10 4.47 -10.10 11.60
N LYS A 11 4.03 -9.64 12.78
CA LYS A 11 3.04 -10.35 13.59
C LYS A 11 1.71 -10.34 12.83
N THR A 12 1.50 -11.32 11.97
CA THR A 12 0.19 -11.65 11.41
C THR A 12 -0.63 -12.39 12.46
N THR A 13 -1.05 -11.69 13.50
CA THR A 13 -2.12 -12.14 14.39
C THR A 13 -3.21 -11.10 14.42
N SER A 14 -3.77 -10.83 13.25
CA SER A 14 -5.01 -10.07 13.12
C SER A 14 -6.04 -11.06 12.61
N SER A 15 -6.64 -11.83 13.52
CA SER A 15 -7.97 -12.40 13.26
C SER A 15 -8.95 -11.23 13.24
N THR A 16 -8.81 -10.39 12.23
CA THR A 16 -9.66 -9.24 11.97
C THR A 16 -11.03 -9.81 11.67
N ALA A 17 -11.99 -9.54 12.56
CA ALA A 17 -13.39 -9.77 12.29
C ALA A 17 -13.67 -9.30 10.85
N ALA A 18 -14.26 -10.14 10.00
CA ALA A 18 -14.54 -9.79 8.62
C ALA A 18 -15.63 -8.70 8.58
N HIS A 19 -15.23 -7.44 8.74
CA HIS A 19 -16.09 -6.28 8.61
C HIS A 19 -15.55 -5.36 7.53
N GLN A 20 -16.43 -4.55 6.97
CA GLN A 20 -16.00 -3.49 6.07
C GLN A 20 -15.20 -2.48 6.88
N HIS A 21 -13.94 -2.34 6.53
CA HIS A 21 -13.05 -1.43 7.21
C HIS A 21 -13.38 0.02 6.82
N GLU A 22 -13.80 0.80 7.81
CA GLU A 22 -13.82 2.25 7.72
C GLU A 22 -12.41 2.78 7.98
N TRP A 23 -11.72 3.21 6.92
CA TRP A 23 -10.33 3.65 6.97
C TRP A 23 -10.21 5.13 7.29
N HIS A 24 -9.36 5.47 8.25
CA HIS A 24 -9.08 6.84 8.63
C HIS A 24 -7.59 7.13 8.60
N LEU A 25 -7.25 8.36 8.18
CA LEU A 25 -5.87 8.83 8.11
C LEU A 25 -5.27 8.96 9.50
N GLU A 26 -4.22 8.20 9.76
CA GLU A 26 -3.43 8.32 10.99
C GLU A 26 -2.26 9.28 10.79
N SER A 27 -1.49 9.08 9.71
CA SER A 27 -0.35 9.93 9.36
C SER A 27 -0.05 9.88 7.87
N ALA A 28 0.60 10.92 7.37
CA ALA A 28 1.08 10.98 5.99
C ALA A 28 2.49 11.57 5.96
N HIS A 29 3.37 10.92 5.21
CA HIS A 29 4.77 11.30 5.11
C HIS A 29 5.20 11.42 3.65
N ASN A 30 5.81 12.54 3.31
CA ASN A 30 6.43 12.72 2.01
C ASN A 30 7.79 11.98 1.98
N THR A 31 8.05 11.27 0.89
CA THR A 31 9.31 10.57 0.61
C THR A 31 9.72 10.85 -0.83
N SER A 32 10.95 10.50 -1.20
CA SER A 32 11.45 10.65 -2.58
C SER A 32 10.67 9.82 -3.61
N GLN A 33 10.02 8.73 -3.18
CA GLN A 33 9.23 7.86 -4.05
C GLN A 33 7.75 8.26 -4.13
N GLY A 34 7.31 9.26 -3.37
CA GLY A 34 5.92 9.64 -3.24
C GLY A 34 5.50 9.88 -1.79
N ARG A 35 4.20 9.90 -1.54
CA ARG A 35 3.64 10.08 -0.20
C ARG A 35 3.19 8.73 0.36
N VAL A 36 3.71 8.35 1.52
CA VAL A 36 3.24 7.20 2.30
C VAL A 36 2.08 7.66 3.17
N ILE A 37 0.96 6.94 3.13
CA ILE A 37 -0.25 7.22 3.87
C ILE A 37 -0.52 6.05 4.80
N TYR A 38 -0.49 6.28 6.10
CA TYR A 38 -0.85 5.29 7.11
C TYR A 38 -2.32 5.47 7.49
N LEU A 39 -3.09 4.40 7.30
CA LEU A 39 -4.51 4.34 7.61
C LEU A 39 -4.73 3.34 8.74
N LYS A 40 -5.66 3.68 9.64
CA LYS A 40 -6.15 2.78 10.68
C LYS A 40 -7.65 2.59 10.57
N CYS A 41 -8.13 1.42 10.96
CA CYS A 41 -9.57 1.21 11.00
C CYS A 41 -10.20 1.91 12.22
N LEU A 42 -11.29 2.65 12.02
CA LEU A 42 -11.99 3.38 13.09
C LEU A 42 -12.76 2.47 14.04
N THR A 43 -13.18 1.29 13.58
CA THR A 43 -13.97 0.33 14.36
C THR A 43 -13.20 -0.33 15.51
N GLY A 44 -11.92 0.02 15.70
CA GLY A 44 -11.11 -0.48 16.82
C GLY A 44 -10.57 -1.90 16.63
N CYS A 45 -10.75 -2.51 15.45
CA CYS A 45 -10.25 -3.87 15.16
C CYS A 45 -8.73 -3.99 15.07
N GLY A 46 -7.99 -2.88 15.18
CA GLY A 46 -6.53 -2.85 15.09
C GLY A 46 -5.96 -3.02 13.68
N ALA A 47 -6.80 -3.15 12.65
CA ALA A 47 -6.34 -3.23 11.28
C ALA A 47 -5.70 -1.91 10.83
N ARG A 48 -4.56 -2.03 10.13
CA ARG A 48 -3.80 -0.91 9.56
C ARG A 48 -3.55 -1.17 8.09
N ARG A 49 -3.65 -0.13 7.27
CA ARG A 49 -3.33 -0.15 5.84
C ARG A 49 -2.30 0.92 5.55
N ILE A 50 -1.39 0.64 4.63
CA ILE A 50 -0.36 1.58 4.19
C ILE A 50 -0.54 1.74 2.68
N ASP A 51 -0.76 2.96 2.23
CA ASP A 51 -0.92 3.30 0.82
C ASP A 51 0.27 4.17 0.37
N LEU A 52 0.81 3.88 -0.82
CA LEU A 52 1.84 4.70 -1.46
C LEU A 52 1.20 5.50 -2.60
N VAL A 53 1.22 6.82 -2.47
CA VAL A 53 0.67 7.76 -3.45
C VAL A 53 1.80 8.56 -4.06
N GLY A 54 2.27 8.11 -5.23
CA GLY A 54 3.36 8.75 -5.97
C GLY A 54 4.23 7.71 -6.66
N ALA A 55 4.64 8.03 -7.89
CA ALA A 55 5.05 7.11 -8.94
C ALA A 55 3.93 6.12 -9.32
N ASN A 56 3.11 6.52 -10.28
CA ASN A 56 2.25 5.63 -11.05
C ASN A 56 3.11 5.04 -12.19
N PRO A 57 3.63 3.79 -12.10
CA PRO A 57 4.14 3.09 -13.27
C PRO A 57 3.01 2.44 -14.09
N THR A 58 1.74 2.52 -13.66
CA THR A 58 0.54 1.95 -14.32
C THR A 58 0.19 2.63 -15.65
N LEU A 59 1.04 3.52 -16.18
CA LEU A 59 1.07 3.86 -17.62
C LEU A 59 2.15 3.10 -18.41
N ARG A 60 2.79 2.06 -17.86
CA ARG A 60 3.82 1.26 -18.57
C ARG A 60 3.44 -0.19 -18.90
N GLN A 61 2.40 -0.75 -18.28
CA GLN A 61 1.58 -1.82 -18.85
C GLN A 61 0.28 -1.07 -19.24
N GLU A 62 -0.14 -0.83 -20.49
CA GLU A 62 -0.46 -1.80 -21.53
C GLU A 62 -0.53 -1.14 -22.94
N LEU A 63 0.57 -0.57 -23.46
CA LEU A 63 0.67 -0.14 -24.88
C LEU A 63 1.33 -1.22 -25.76
N HIS A 64 1.09 -2.50 -25.47
CA HIS A 64 1.48 -3.61 -26.35
C HIS A 64 0.35 -3.86 -27.36
N THR A 65 0.67 -3.47 -28.58
CA THR A 65 -0.06 -3.59 -29.82
C THR A 65 -0.51 -5.01 -30.16
N THR A 66 -1.71 -5.15 -30.71
CA THR A 66 -1.92 -6.09 -31.82
C THR A 66 -2.82 -5.44 -32.86
N THR A 67 -2.20 -4.85 -33.88
CA THR A 67 -2.87 -4.58 -35.16
C THR A 67 -3.15 -5.94 -35.79
N GLY A 68 -4.39 -6.41 -35.62
CA GLY A 68 -4.91 -7.55 -36.34
C GLY A 68 -5.05 -7.22 -37.83
N ARG A 69 -4.06 -7.64 -38.63
CA ARG A 69 -4.13 -7.69 -40.09
C ARG A 69 -4.96 -8.92 -40.48
N GLY A 70 -6.25 -8.73 -40.78
CA GLY A 70 -7.15 -9.76 -41.28
C GLY A 70 -7.54 -9.52 -42.73
N LYS A 71 -6.98 -10.38 -43.60
CA LYS A 71 -7.30 -10.70 -45.02
C LYS A 71 -8.08 -9.73 -45.89
#